data_AF-A0A3D4QXK9-F1
#
_entry.id   AF-A0A3D4QXK9-F1
#
_cell.length_a   1.000
_cell.length_b   1.000
_cell.length_c   1.000
_cell.angle_alpha   90.00
_cell.angle_beta   90.00
_cell.angle_gamma   90.00
#
_symmetry.space_group_name_H-M   'P 1'
#
loop_
_entity.id
_entity.type
_entity.pdbx_description
1 polymer ?
#
loop_
_entity_poly.entity_id
_entity_poly.type
_entity_poly.pdbx_seq_one_letter_code
_entity_poly.pdbx_strand_id
1 'polypeptide(L)'
;CLESYSQRLDFSFETRLVKPAVEGILDDRDLDEDNMDAFPYEGSDVDLTRIVQEFLLLELPILRRCKENCKGLCALCGSNLNQEKCKCFNTEDDDSDHLADERLQVLKDFFTTEGEEV
;
A
#
# COMPACT_ATOMS: atom_id res chain seq x y z
N CYS A 1 -11.57 5.92 10.95
CA CYS A 1 -12.63 5.80 11.99
C CYS A 1 -12.14 5.07 13.24
N LEU A 2 -11.05 4.27 13.19
CA LEU A 2 -10.60 3.38 14.29
C LEU A 2 -11.63 2.32 14.72
N GLU A 3 -12.72 2.19 13.97
CA GLU A 3 -13.69 1.12 14.17
C GLU A 3 -13.16 -0.17 13.53
N SER A 4 -13.51 -1.30 14.14
CA SER A 4 -13.25 -2.62 13.59
C SER A 4 -13.84 -2.74 12.19
N TYR A 5 -13.17 -3.49 11.33
CA TYR A 5 -13.62 -3.77 9.99
C TYR A 5 -13.29 -5.20 9.62
N SER A 6 -14.00 -5.71 8.63
CA SER A 6 -13.72 -7.01 8.03
C SER A 6 -13.79 -6.83 6.53
N GLN A 7 -12.81 -7.37 5.84
CA GLN A 7 -12.73 -7.32 4.40
C GLN A 7 -12.38 -8.73 3.91
N ARG A 8 -13.04 -9.12 2.82
CA ARG A 8 -12.67 -10.32 2.08
C ARG A 8 -11.52 -9.96 1.15
N LEU A 9 -10.42 -10.70 1.26
CA LEU A 9 -9.29 -10.61 0.34
C LEU A 9 -9.39 -11.82 -0.59
N ASP A 10 -9.65 -11.55 -1.86
CA ASP A 10 -9.58 -12.55 -2.92
C ASP A 10 -8.38 -12.17 -3.77
N PHE A 11 -7.34 -13.01 -3.78
CA PHE A 11 -6.14 -12.77 -4.58
C PHE A 11 -5.61 -14.05 -5.19
N SER A 12 -4.88 -13.89 -6.28
CA SER A 12 -4.18 -14.94 -7.00
C SER A 12 -2.76 -14.49 -7.25
N PHE A 13 -1.83 -15.43 -7.26
CA PHE A 13 -0.44 -15.14 -7.57
C PHE A 13 0.14 -16.23 -8.47
N GLU A 14 1.15 -15.83 -9.23
CA GLU A 14 1.98 -16.69 -10.04
C GLU A 14 3.43 -16.33 -9.74
N THR A 15 4.27 -17.34 -9.59
CA THR A 15 5.68 -17.12 -9.31
C THR A 15 6.53 -18.24 -9.89
N ARG A 16 7.83 -17.98 -10.04
CA ARG A 16 8.81 -18.93 -10.54
C ARG A 16 9.49 -19.64 -9.38
N LEU A 17 9.59 -20.96 -9.48
CA LEU A 17 10.35 -21.78 -8.55
C LEU A 17 11.66 -22.23 -9.20
N VAL A 18 12.77 -22.10 -8.48
CA VAL A 18 14.10 -22.50 -8.95
C VAL A 18 14.70 -23.53 -8.01
N LYS A 19 15.37 -24.53 -8.59
CA LYS A 19 16.13 -25.50 -7.81
C LYS A 19 17.57 -25.01 -7.73
N PRO A 20 18.09 -24.67 -6.54
CA PRO A 20 19.46 -24.19 -6.42
C PRO A 20 20.45 -25.27 -6.88
N ALA A 21 21.51 -24.84 -7.58
CA ALA A 21 22.49 -25.74 -8.18
C ALA A 21 23.37 -26.45 -7.13
N VAL A 22 23.48 -25.93 -5.91
CA VAL A 22 24.26 -26.51 -4.79
C VAL A 22 23.70 -26.05 -3.43
N GLU A 23 23.60 -26.98 -2.47
CA GLU A 23 23.26 -26.67 -1.07
C GLU A 23 24.23 -25.60 -0.51
N GLY A 24 23.71 -24.41 -0.21
CA GLY A 24 24.43 -23.36 0.52
C GLY A 24 25.39 -22.48 -0.28
N ILE A 25 25.42 -22.56 -1.62
CA ILE A 25 26.14 -21.61 -2.46
C ILE A 25 25.17 -21.06 -3.50
N LEU A 26 24.78 -19.80 -3.33
CA LEU A 26 24.17 -19.01 -4.40
C LEU A 26 25.25 -18.91 -5.49
N ASP A 27 25.04 -19.59 -6.61
CA ASP A 27 25.89 -19.38 -7.79
C ASP A 27 25.62 -17.94 -8.28
N ASP A 28 26.61 -17.22 -8.81
CA ASP A 28 26.39 -15.86 -9.33
C ASP A 28 25.29 -15.85 -10.43
N ARG A 29 25.03 -17.01 -11.05
CA ARG A 29 23.93 -17.28 -12.00
C ARG A 29 22.52 -17.33 -11.37
N ASP A 30 22.42 -17.61 -10.07
CA ASP A 30 21.14 -17.51 -9.35
C ASP A 30 20.82 -16.05 -9.00
N LEU A 31 21.78 -15.13 -9.18
CA LEU A 31 21.64 -13.67 -9.04
C LEU A 31 21.54 -12.95 -10.39
N ASP A 32 21.34 -13.69 -11.48
CA ASP A 32 21.02 -13.12 -12.79
C ASP A 32 19.74 -12.25 -12.67
N GLU A 33 19.65 -11.12 -13.39
CA GLU A 33 18.45 -10.24 -13.38
C GLU A 33 17.15 -11.02 -13.59
N ASP A 34 17.22 -12.08 -14.38
CA ASP A 34 16.08 -12.95 -14.66
C ASP A 34 15.57 -13.70 -13.40
N ASN A 35 16.40 -13.96 -12.39
CA ASN A 35 16.08 -14.77 -11.21
C ASN A 35 15.80 -13.97 -9.93
N MET A 36 15.85 -12.63 -9.97
CA MET A 36 15.63 -11.78 -8.79
C MET A 36 14.28 -12.04 -8.08
N ASP A 37 13.24 -12.43 -8.81
CA ASP A 37 11.89 -12.66 -8.29
C ASP A 37 11.53 -14.15 -8.16
N ALA A 38 12.53 -15.05 -8.20
CA ALA A 38 12.30 -16.48 -8.10
C ALA A 38 12.47 -17.01 -6.66
N PHE A 39 11.63 -17.98 -6.29
CA PHE A 39 11.71 -18.63 -4.98
C PHE A 39 12.46 -19.97 -5.08
N PRO A 40 13.49 -20.19 -4.25
CA PRO A 40 14.16 -21.47 -4.20
C PRO A 40 13.29 -22.54 -3.55
N TYR A 41 13.39 -23.78 -4.03
CA TYR A 41 12.81 -24.95 -3.35
C TYR A 41 13.82 -26.10 -3.29
N GLU A 42 13.64 -26.99 -2.31
CA GLU A 42 14.53 -28.12 -2.07
C GLU A 42 13.75 -29.45 -2.05
N GLY A 43 14.40 -30.53 -2.48
CA GLY A 43 13.78 -31.86 -2.47
C GLY A 43 12.55 -31.95 -3.38
N SER A 44 11.44 -32.41 -2.80
CA SER A 44 10.14 -32.60 -3.49
C SER A 44 9.02 -31.72 -2.95
N ASP A 45 9.30 -30.91 -1.92
CA ASP A 45 8.32 -30.10 -1.22
C ASP A 45 8.61 -28.61 -1.48
N VAL A 46 7.54 -27.82 -1.62
CA VAL A 46 7.64 -26.37 -1.82
C VAL A 46 7.03 -25.69 -0.60
N ASP A 47 7.82 -24.88 0.11
CA ASP A 47 7.31 -24.05 1.19
C ASP A 47 6.62 -22.80 0.63
N LEU A 48 5.29 -22.85 0.57
CA LEU A 48 4.46 -21.75 0.10
C LEU A 48 4.33 -20.59 1.11
N THR A 49 4.81 -20.75 2.35
CA THR A 49 4.58 -19.78 3.43
C THR A 49 5.09 -18.39 3.05
N ARG A 50 6.34 -18.30 2.57
CA ARG A 50 6.94 -17.02 2.18
C ARG A 50 6.27 -16.43 0.95
N ILE A 51 6.03 -17.26 -0.07
CA ILE A 51 5.38 -16.86 -1.32
C ILE A 51 4.02 -16.23 -1.02
N VAL A 52 3.16 -16.96 -0.30
CA VAL A 52 1.81 -16.49 0.04
C VAL A 52 1.87 -15.21 0.88
N GLN A 53 2.79 -15.10 1.84
CA GLN A 53 2.93 -13.89 2.66
C GLN A 53 3.29 -12.65 1.85
N GLU A 54 4.25 -12.77 0.92
CA GLU A 54 4.70 -11.66 0.10
C GLU A 54 3.58 -11.17 -0.83
N PHE A 55 2.93 -12.09 -1.55
CA PHE A 55 1.79 -11.74 -2.41
C PHE A 55 0.58 -11.22 -1.62
N LEU A 56 0.27 -11.82 -0.47
CA LEU A 56 -0.80 -11.34 0.40
C LEU A 56 -0.53 -9.92 0.88
N LEU A 57 0.72 -9.59 1.23
CA LEU A 57 1.09 -8.25 1.69
C LEU A 57 0.88 -7.21 0.60
N LEU A 58 1.20 -7.53 -0.66
CA LEU A 58 0.98 -6.67 -1.81
C LEU A 58 -0.50 -6.44 -2.11
N GLU A 59 -1.35 -7.43 -1.84
CA GLU A 59 -2.81 -7.28 -2.01
C GLU A 59 -3.44 -6.38 -0.93
N LEU A 60 -2.79 -6.19 0.21
CA LEU A 60 -3.40 -5.42 1.30
C LEU A 60 -3.66 -3.96 0.85
N PRO A 61 -4.91 -3.47 0.98
CA PRO A 61 -5.22 -2.12 0.56
C PRO A 61 -4.46 -1.10 1.41
N ILE A 62 -3.92 -0.08 0.73
CA ILE A 62 -3.18 1.04 1.34
C ILE A 62 -4.08 1.79 2.32
N LEU A 63 -5.37 1.95 1.99
CA LEU A 63 -6.37 2.59 2.83
C LEU A 63 -7.50 1.62 3.16
N ARG A 64 -7.62 1.28 4.44
CA ARG A 64 -8.68 0.39 4.96
C ARG A 64 -9.84 1.22 5.50
N ARG A 65 -11.04 0.95 5.02
CA ARG A 65 -12.27 1.63 5.46
C ARG A 65 -13.16 0.67 6.22
N CYS A 66 -13.70 1.11 7.35
CA CYS A 66 -14.65 0.32 8.14
C CYS A 66 -15.98 0.03 7.42
N LYS A 67 -16.29 0.82 6.38
CA LYS A 67 -17.46 0.70 5.50
C LYS A 67 -17.23 1.55 4.24
N GLU A 68 -17.99 1.29 3.18
CA GLU A 68 -17.88 1.99 1.89
C GLU A 68 -17.99 3.52 1.98
N ASN A 69 -18.71 4.03 2.98
CA ASN A 69 -18.91 5.48 3.18
C ASN A 69 -18.25 6.02 4.46
N CYS A 70 -17.20 5.34 4.95
CA CYS A 70 -16.44 5.81 6.11
C CYS A 70 -15.73 7.14 5.81
N LYS A 71 -16.05 8.18 6.60
CA LYS A 71 -15.45 9.52 6.50
C LYS A 71 -14.06 9.65 7.15
N GLY A 72 -13.55 8.59 7.76
CA GLY A 72 -12.23 8.61 8.40
C GLY A 72 -12.17 9.36 9.73
N LEU A 73 -10.98 9.82 10.08
CA LEU A 73 -10.73 10.73 11.21
C LEU A 73 -10.35 12.10 10.65
N CYS A 74 -10.54 13.16 11.42
CA CYS A 74 -9.94 14.45 11.11
C CYS A 74 -8.41 14.33 11.18
N ALA A 75 -7.70 14.79 10.14
CA ALA A 75 -6.23 14.74 10.09
C ALA A 75 -5.56 15.67 11.13
N LEU A 76 -6.28 16.69 11.63
CA LEU A 76 -5.76 17.68 12.57
C LEU A 76 -6.04 17.31 14.04
N CYS A 77 -7.28 16.94 14.37
CA CYS A 77 -7.67 16.65 15.76
C CYS A 77 -7.98 15.18 16.06
N GLY A 78 -8.06 14.32 15.05
CA GLY A 78 -8.37 12.90 15.23
C GLY A 78 -9.85 12.57 15.49
N SER A 79 -10.77 13.55 15.56
CA SER A 79 -12.21 13.28 15.72
C SER A 79 -12.75 12.33 14.65
N ASN A 80 -13.62 11.40 15.05
CA ASN A 80 -14.27 10.48 14.11
C ASN A 80 -15.37 11.21 13.31
N LEU A 81 -15.09 11.47 12.03
CA LEU A 81 -15.97 12.23 11.13
C LEU A 81 -17.28 11.50 10.79
N ASN A 82 -17.41 10.23 11.18
CA ASN A 82 -18.66 9.47 11.07
C ASN A 82 -19.64 9.77 12.19
N GLN A 83 -19.18 10.34 13.32
CA GLN A 83 -19.98 10.60 14.51
C GLN A 83 -20.25 12.09 14.69
N GLU A 84 -19.24 12.92 14.44
CA GLU A 84 -19.32 14.37 14.63
C GLU A 84 -18.58 15.13 13.53
N LYS A 85 -18.90 16.42 13.38
CA LYS A 85 -18.09 17.33 12.57
C LYS A 85 -17.00 17.94 13.46
N CYS A 86 -15.75 17.86 13.03
CA CYS A 86 -14.66 18.58 13.68
C CYS A 86 -14.80 20.09 13.46
N LYS A 87 -14.13 20.90 14.31
CA LYS A 87 -14.10 22.36 14.19
C LYS A 87 -12.80 22.91 13.58
N CYS A 88 -11.94 22.05 13.03
CA CYS A 88 -10.61 22.43 12.58
C CYS A 88 -10.58 23.32 11.32
N PHE A 89 -11.70 23.45 10.60
CA PHE A 89 -11.82 24.24 9.36
C PHE A 89 -13.06 25.14 9.37
N ASN A 90 -13.40 25.69 10.55
CA ASN A 90 -14.63 26.46 10.76
C ASN A 90 -14.37 27.97 10.87
N THR A 91 -13.30 28.48 10.27
CA THR A 91 -13.20 29.92 10.03
C THR A 91 -13.43 30.19 8.55
N GLU A 92 -14.17 31.25 8.25
CA GLU A 92 -14.48 31.72 6.89
C GLU A 92 -13.22 32.23 6.14
N ASP A 93 -12.03 31.89 6.65
CA ASP A 93 -10.67 32.22 6.19
C ASP A 93 -9.73 30.98 6.16
N ASP A 94 -10.25 29.74 6.21
CA ASP A 94 -9.38 28.54 6.28
C ASP A 94 -8.92 28.08 4.88
N ASP A 95 -7.82 28.69 4.43
CA ASP A 95 -7.05 28.27 3.28
C ASP A 95 -6.69 26.78 3.39
N SER A 96 -6.99 26.01 2.35
CA SER A 96 -6.46 24.65 2.12
C SER A 96 -4.92 24.60 2.11
N ASP A 97 -4.27 25.76 2.16
CA ASP A 97 -2.83 25.96 2.16
C ASP A 97 -2.13 25.50 3.43
N HIS A 98 -2.81 25.47 4.57
CA HIS A 98 -2.20 25.05 5.84
C HIS A 98 -2.11 23.53 6.02
N LEU A 99 -2.73 22.76 5.12
CA LEU A 99 -2.64 21.30 5.11
C LEU A 99 -1.56 20.78 4.15
N ALA A 100 -1.09 21.62 3.21
CA ALA A 100 0.04 21.27 2.38
C ALA A 100 1.30 21.31 3.25
N ASP A 101 1.99 20.18 3.36
CA ASP A 101 3.39 20.17 3.81
C ASP A 101 4.13 21.30 3.08
N GLU A 102 4.80 22.17 3.83
CA GLU A 102 5.48 23.35 3.28
C GLU A 102 6.41 22.98 2.12
N ARG A 103 7.03 21.80 2.17
CA ARG A 103 7.89 21.27 1.11
C ARG A 103 7.12 20.89 -0.16
N LEU A 104 5.85 20.58 -0.04
CA LEU A 104 4.97 20.14 -1.13
C LEU A 104 4.15 21.31 -1.71
N GLN A 105 4.31 22.54 -1.22
CA GLN A 105 3.59 23.71 -1.74
C GLN A 105 3.86 23.95 -3.24
N VAL A 106 5.03 23.55 -3.74
CA VAL A 106 5.37 23.62 -5.18
C VAL A 106 4.43 22.79 -6.07
N LEU A 107 3.75 21.79 -5.51
CA LEU A 107 2.85 20.89 -6.26
C LEU A 107 1.40 21.38 -6.28
N LYS A 108 1.07 22.50 -5.63
CA LYS A 108 -0.30 23.04 -5.62
C LYS A 108 -0.84 23.33 -7.03
N ASP A 109 0.03 23.81 -7.91
CA ASP A 109 -0.31 24.13 -9.30
C ASP A 109 -0.16 22.94 -10.25
N PHE A 110 0.38 21.81 -9.78
CA PHE A 110 0.68 20.65 -10.64
C PHE A 110 -0.57 19.85 -11.01
N PHE A 111 -1.59 19.82 -10.14
CA PHE A 111 -2.82 19.06 -10.36
C PHE A 111 -4.01 19.92 -10.84
N THR A 112 -3.81 21.23 -11.00
CA THR A 112 -4.85 22.18 -11.41
C THR A 112 -4.83 22.52 -12.91
N THR A 113 -3.81 22.07 -13.65
CA THR A 113 -3.81 22.12 -15.12
C THR A 113 -4.69 21.00 -15.66
N GLU A 114 -5.88 21.37 -16.12
CA GLU A 114 -6.83 20.51 -16.82
C GLU A 114 -6.16 19.71 -17.94
N GLY A 115 -6.20 18.38 -17.85
CA GLY A 115 -6.50 17.53 -19.01
C GLY A 115 -5.50 17.46 -20.17
N GLU A 116 -4.19 17.42 -19.95
CA GLU A 116 -3.29 16.80 -20.92
C GLU A 116 -2.80 15.46 -20.37
N GLU A 117 -3.46 14.39 -20.81
CA GLU A 117 -2.92 13.03 -20.74
C GLU A 117 -1.57 13.03 -21.49
N VAL A 118 -0.50 12.64 -20.80
CA VAL A 118 0.79 12.28 -21.40
C VAL A 118 0.94 10.77 -21.39
#